data_AF-A8IY92-F1
#
_entry.id   AF-A8IY92-F1
#
_cell.length_a   1.000
_cell.length_b   1.000
_cell.length_c   1.000
_cell.angle_alpha   90.00
_cell.angle_beta   90.00
_cell.angle_gamma   90.00
#
_symmetry.space_group_name_H-M   'P 1'
#
loop_
_entity.id
_entity.type
_entity.pdbx_description
1 polymer ?
#
loop_
_entity_poly.entity_id
_entity_poly.type
_entity_poly.pdbx_seq_one_letter_code
_entity_poly.pdbx_strand_id
1 'polypeptide(L)' 'RFGSYCPTTCGIADFLSTYQTSVDKDLQNLEGILRQVENKTSEAKELVKAIQISYHSDGPAKPNGIESATKISKKML' A
#
# COMPACT_ATOMS: atom_id res chain seq x y z
N ARG A 1 58.91 6.40 -21.55
CA ARG A 1 58.03 5.69 -20.59
C ARG A 1 56.58 5.98 -20.99
N PHE A 2 55.67 4.99 -20.92
CA PHE A 2 54.33 5.01 -21.54
C PHE A 2 53.21 5.73 -20.75
N GLY A 3 53.54 6.47 -19.70
CA GLY A 3 52.54 7.18 -18.89
C GLY A 3 51.68 6.25 -18.01
N SER A 4 50.50 6.72 -17.66
CA SER A 4 49.53 6.02 -16.80
C SER A 4 48.67 5.06 -17.61
N TYR A 5 48.43 3.87 -17.07
CA TYR A 5 47.57 2.88 -17.72
C TYR A 5 46.11 3.08 -17.30
N CYS A 6 45.23 3.19 -18.29
CA CYS A 6 43.79 3.23 -18.10
C CYS A 6 43.16 1.89 -18.53
N PRO A 7 41.97 1.56 -18.01
CA PRO A 7 41.19 0.42 -18.49
C PRO A 7 40.90 0.51 -19.99
N THR A 8 40.79 -0.64 -20.64
CA THR A 8 40.37 -0.69 -22.04
C THR A 8 38.89 -0.39 -22.16
N THR A 9 38.48 0.13 -23.32
CA THR A 9 37.07 0.35 -23.63
C THR A 9 36.27 -0.95 -23.59
N CYS A 10 36.87 -2.08 -23.94
CA CYS A 10 36.27 -3.41 -23.77
C CYS A 10 35.96 -3.72 -22.31
N GLY A 11 36.91 -3.48 -21.39
CA GLY A 11 36.68 -3.71 -19.96
C GLY A 11 35.58 -2.81 -19.38
N ILE A 12 35.46 -1.59 -19.89
CA ILE A 12 34.37 -0.67 -19.51
C ILE A 12 33.02 -1.18 -20.05
N ALA A 13 32.98 -1.66 -21.29
CA ALA A 13 31.76 -2.18 -21.90
C ALA A 13 31.25 -3.45 -21.20
N ASP A 14 32.15 -4.37 -20.85
CA ASP A 14 31.81 -5.59 -20.12
C ASP A 14 31.26 -5.27 -18.72
N PHE A 15 31.91 -4.33 -18.02
CA PHE A 15 31.41 -3.83 -16.74
C PHE A 15 30.04 -3.17 -16.89
N LEU A 16 29.86 -2.31 -17.89
CA LEU A 16 28.60 -1.60 -18.09
C LEU A 16 27.45 -2.56 -18.40
N SER A 17 27.67 -3.57 -19.25
CA SER A 17 26.64 -4.54 -19.60
C SER A 17 26.16 -5.33 -18.38
N THR A 18 27.08 -5.73 -17.50
CA THR A 18 26.75 -6.46 -16.27
C THR A 18 26.09 -5.55 -15.23
N TYR A 19 26.66 -4.37 -14.97
CA TYR A 19 26.14 -3.40 -14.02
C TYR A 19 24.74 -2.92 -14.41
N GLN A 20 24.57 -2.46 -15.67
CA GLN A 20 23.29 -1.94 -16.16
C GLN A 20 22.19 -3.00 -16.03
N THR A 21 22.46 -4.24 -16.48
CA THR A 21 21.46 -5.31 -16.44
C THR A 21 21.09 -5.69 -15.00
N SER A 22 22.06 -5.70 -14.08
CA SER A 22 21.80 -5.99 -12.67
C SER A 22 20.93 -4.91 -12.03
N VAL A 23 21.33 -3.64 -12.19
CA VAL A 23 20.62 -2.50 -11.61
C VAL A 23 19.22 -2.37 -12.19
N ASP A 24 19.06 -2.58 -13.50
CA ASP A 24 17.75 -2.55 -14.16
C ASP A 24 16.79 -3.61 -13.57
N LYS A 25 17.28 -4.83 -13.35
CA LYS A 25 16.49 -5.89 -12.69
C LYS A 25 16.12 -5.53 -11.25
N ASP A 26 17.05 -4.97 -10.50
CA ASP A 26 16.78 -4.55 -9.12
C ASP A 26 15.73 -3.43 -9.06
N LEU A 27 15.80 -2.47 -10.00
CA LEU A 27 14.81 -1.41 -10.13
C LEU A 27 13.42 -1.95 -10.52
N GLN A 28 13.34 -2.88 -11.47
CA GLN A 28 12.08 -3.53 -11.84
C GLN A 28 11.47 -4.31 -10.67
N ASN A 29 12.29 -4.97 -9.85
CA ASN A 29 11.82 -5.65 -8.64
C ASN A 29 11.23 -4.66 -7.63
N LEU A 30 11.93 -3.54 -7.38
CA LEU A 30 11.43 -2.48 -6.49
C LEU A 30 10.14 -1.85 -7.02
N GLU A 31 10.05 -1.60 -8.33
CA GLU A 31 8.82 -1.10 -8.96
C GLU A 31 7.67 -2.10 -8.78
N GLY A 32 7.92 -3.39 -8.97
CA GLY A 32 6.94 -4.44 -8.74
C GLY A 32 6.41 -4.48 -7.30
N ILE A 33 7.29 -4.31 -6.31
CA ILE A 33 6.90 -4.20 -4.90
C ILE A 33 6.08 -2.92 -4.67
N LEU A 34 6.50 -1.80 -5.23
CA LEU A 34 5.82 -0.52 -5.05
C LEU A 34 4.40 -0.56 -5.60
N ARG A 35 4.19 -1.15 -6.79
CA ARG A 35 2.85 -1.36 -7.37
C ARG A 35 1.96 -2.22 -6.48
N GLN A 36 2.50 -3.26 -5.84
CA GLN A 36 1.73 -4.07 -4.91
C GLN A 36 1.32 -3.29 -3.66
N VAL A 37 2.23 -2.46 -3.12
CA VAL A 37 1.94 -1.58 -1.98
C VAL A 37 0.88 -0.54 -2.35
N GLU A 38 0.98 0.06 -3.54
CA GLU A 38 0.00 1.01 -4.06
C GLU A 38 -1.39 0.38 -4.17
N ASN A 39 -1.50 -0.79 -4.80
CA ASN A 39 -2.77 -1.50 -4.96
C ASN A 39 -3.43 -1.80 -3.61
N LYS A 40 -2.67 -2.34 -2.64
CA LYS A 40 -3.18 -2.64 -1.30
C LYS A 40 -3.60 -1.39 -0.53
N THR A 41 -2.84 -0.30 -0.67
CA THR A 41 -3.15 0.97 0.00
C THR A 41 -4.41 1.61 -0.60
N SER A 42 -4.56 1.54 -1.92
CA SER A 42 -5.76 2.00 -2.63
C SER A 42 -6.99 1.20 -2.21
N GLU A 43 -6.88 -0.13 -2.18
CA GLU A 43 -7.94 -1.02 -1.70
C GLU A 43 -8.36 -0.69 -0.26
N ALA A 44 -7.40 -0.56 0.66
CA ALA A 44 -7.67 -0.21 2.04
C ALA A 44 -8.41 1.14 2.17
N LYS A 45 -8.03 2.14 1.36
CA LYS A 45 -8.69 3.44 1.35
C LYS A 45 -10.15 3.35 0.90
N GLU A 46 -10.44 2.56 -0.12
CA GLU A 46 -11.81 2.36 -0.59
C GLU A 46 -12.65 1.58 0.43
N LEU A 47 -12.07 0.57 1.09
CA LEU A 47 -12.74 -0.15 2.18
C LEU A 47 -13.10 0.76 3.35
N VAL A 48 -12.18 1.64 3.77
CA VAL A 48 -12.44 2.62 4.84
C VAL A 48 -13.58 3.56 4.45
N LYS A 49 -13.62 4.05 3.21
CA LYS A 49 -14.72 4.89 2.72
C LYS A 49 -16.05 4.14 2.75
N ALA A 50 -16.08 2.88 2.31
CA ALA A 50 -17.29 2.06 2.32
C ALA A 50 -17.83 1.87 3.75
N ILE A 51 -16.93 1.59 4.71
CA ILE A 51 -17.28 1.48 6.14
C ILE A 51 -17.85 2.80 6.65
N GLN A 52 -17.19 3.93 6.37
CA GLN A 52 -17.68 5.25 6.79
C GLN A 52 -19.07 5.56 6.23
N ILE A 53 -19.31 5.28 4.94
CA ILE A 53 -20.62 5.47 4.32
C ILE A 53 -21.68 4.62 5.04
N SER A 54 -21.40 3.33 5.26
CA SER A 54 -22.34 2.44 5.96
C SER A 54 -22.65 2.92 7.37
N TYR A 55 -21.63 3.30 8.14
CA TYR A 55 -21.78 3.76 9.52
C TYR A 55 -22.48 5.12 9.64
N HIS A 56 -22.20 6.07 8.74
CA HIS A 56 -22.86 7.38 8.74
C HIS A 56 -24.27 7.33 8.13
N SER A 57 -24.59 6.32 7.31
CA SER A 57 -25.94 6.12 6.76
C SER A 57 -26.93 5.57 7.81
N ASP A 58 -26.43 4.92 8.85
CA ASP A 58 -27.16 4.73 10.09
C ASP A 58 -27.16 6.08 10.84
N GLY A 59 -28.14 6.94 10.56
CA GLY A 59 -28.35 8.21 11.29
C GLY A 59 -28.30 8.04 12.81
N PRO A 60 -28.23 9.15 13.60
CA PRO A 60 -27.96 9.12 15.04
C PRO A 60 -28.72 7.97 15.69
N ALA A 61 -27.98 7.03 16.30
CA ALA A 61 -28.48 5.74 16.78
C ALA A 61 -29.95 5.85 17.15
N LYS A 62 -30.85 5.33 16.30
CA LYS A 62 -32.29 5.31 16.59
C LYS A 62 -32.42 4.84 18.04
N PRO A 63 -33.12 5.59 18.92
CA PRO A 63 -33.10 5.33 20.36
C PRO A 63 -33.28 3.84 20.57
N ASN A 64 -32.22 3.20 21.10
CA ASN A 64 -32.01 1.76 21.02
C ASN A 64 -33.34 1.06 21.29
N GLY A 65 -33.91 0.38 20.29
CA GLY A 65 -35.18 -0.32 20.47
C GLY A 65 -35.10 -1.30 21.65
N ILE A 66 -33.90 -1.86 21.84
CA ILE A 66 -33.52 -2.68 22.99
C ILE A 66 -33.50 -1.87 24.29
N GLU A 67 -32.94 -0.66 24.33
CA GLU A 67 -32.92 0.20 25.52
C GLU A 67 -34.33 0.64 25.91
N SER A 68 -35.16 1.00 24.92
CA SER A 68 -36.55 1.37 25.12
C SER A 68 -37.36 0.17 25.66
N ALA A 69 -37.20 -1.01 25.06
CA ALA A 69 -37.83 -2.24 25.54
C ALA A 69 -37.32 -2.66 26.94
N THR A 70 -36.04 -2.44 27.24
CA THR A 70 -35.44 -2.71 28.56
C THR A 70 -35.98 -1.75 29.60
N LYS A 71 -36.15 -0.47 29.26
CA LYS A 71 -36.72 0.56 30.13
C LYS A 71 -38.20 0.28 30.42
N ILE A 72 -38.96 -0.18 29.42
CA ILE A 72 -40.37 -0.60 29.59
C ILE A 72 -40.44 -1.84 30.48
N SER A 73 -39.62 -2.86 30.23
CA SER A 73 -39.58 -4.08 31.06
C SER A 73 -39.25 -3.78 32.52
N LYS A 74 -38.26 -2.92 32.78
CA LYS A 74 -37.92 -2.46 34.14
C LYS A 74 -39.05 -1.68 34.83
N LYS A 75 -39.97 -1.08 34.06
CA LYS A 75 -41.11 -0.31 34.59
C LYS A 75 -42.33 -1.17 34.89
N MET A 76 -42.36 -2.42 34.40
CA MET A 76 -43.42 -3.40 34.62
C MET A 76 -43.14 -4.35 35.79
N LEU A 77 -41.94 -4.26 36.38
CA LEU A 77 -41.58 -4.86 37.67
C LEU A 77 -41.87 -3.86 38.80
#